data_AF-A0A4P5X1Q5-F1
#
_entry.id   AF-A0A4P5X1Q5-F1
#
_cell.length_a   1.000
_cell.length_b   1.000
_cell.length_c   1.000
_cell.angle_alpha   90.00
_cell.angle_beta   90.00
_cell.angle_gamma   90.00
#
_symmetry.space_group_name_H-M   'P 1'
#
loop_
_entity.id
_entity.type
_entity.pdbx_description
1 polymer ?
#
loop_
_entity_poly.entity_id
_entity_poly.type
_entity_poly.pdbx_seq_one_letter_code
_entity_poly.pdbx_strand_id
1 'polypeptide(L)'
;MNQEALNQEALNQEALNQAALNQAALNQAALNQAGVTGDTLSREVVVSNRHGLHARPAALLTREARRWQSRIELVAAAQRVDGKSILDVLTLAAEAGTRLVVEATGPDAQAALEAIGSLFDRRFDEHDEPSEPNDS
;
A
#
# COMPACT_ATOMS: atom_id res chain seq x y z
N MET A 1 -16.53 58.70 -15.92
CA MET A 1 -16.44 57.38 -15.27
C MET A 1 -17.26 57.45 -14.00
N ASN A 2 -18.24 56.57 -13.82
CA ASN A 2 -19.12 56.61 -12.66
C ASN A 2 -18.55 55.74 -11.54
N GLN A 3 -18.76 56.14 -10.29
CA GLN A 3 -18.31 55.44 -9.08
C GLN A 3 -18.74 53.96 -9.06
N GLU A 4 -19.92 53.67 -9.63
CA GLU A 4 -20.48 52.32 -9.76
C GLU A 4 -19.64 51.40 -10.66
N ALA A 5 -19.11 51.91 -11.77
CA ALA A 5 -18.28 51.14 -12.69
C ALA A 5 -16.92 50.80 -12.07
N LEU A 6 -16.35 51.75 -11.32
CA LEU A 6 -15.11 51.54 -10.56
C LEU A 6 -15.31 50.48 -9.45
N ASN A 7 -16.46 50.51 -8.77
CA ASN A 7 -16.78 49.51 -7.73
C ASN A 7 -17.01 48.11 -8.32
N GLN A 8 -17.67 47.98 -9.47
CA GLN A 8 -17.86 46.69 -10.14
C GLN A 8 -16.53 46.11 -10.64
N GLU A 9 -15.64 46.94 -11.16
CA GLU A 9 -14.32 46.49 -11.60
C GLU A 9 -13.45 46.01 -10.41
N ALA A 10 -13.49 46.73 -9.29
CA ALA A 10 -12.81 46.32 -8.06
C ALA A 10 -13.35 44.99 -7.50
N LEU A 11 -14.68 44.83 -7.47
CA LEU A 11 -15.32 43.58 -7.05
C LEU A 11 -14.96 42.41 -7.98
N ASN A 12 -14.91 42.64 -9.29
CA ASN A 12 -14.50 41.63 -10.26
C ASN A 12 -13.03 41.24 -10.09
N GLN A 13 -12.13 42.20 -9.87
CA GLN A 13 -10.72 41.92 -9.59
C GLN A 13 -10.54 41.15 -8.29
N GLU A 14 -11.30 41.48 -7.24
CA GLU A 14 -11.24 40.76 -5.98
C GLU A 14 -11.75 39.31 -6.12
N ALA A 15 -12.87 39.11 -6.82
CA ALA A 15 -13.40 37.77 -7.11
C ALA A 15 -12.41 36.93 -7.93
N LEU A 16 -11.75 37.52 -8.92
CA LEU A 16 -10.70 36.86 -9.72
C LEU A 16 -9.49 36.48 -8.85
N ASN A 17 -9.05 37.36 -7.95
CA ASN A 17 -7.95 37.10 -7.03
C ASN A 17 -8.31 35.99 -6.03
N GLN A 18 -9.52 36.01 -5.46
CA GLN A 18 -10.00 34.96 -4.56
C GLN A 18 -10.09 33.61 -5.28
N ALA A 19 -10.59 33.57 -6.53
CA ALA A 19 -10.65 32.36 -7.32
C ALA A 19 -9.25 31.79 -7.60
N ALA A 20 -8.29 32.64 -7.96
CA ALA A 20 -6.90 32.22 -8.20
C ALA A 20 -6.24 31.65 -6.93
N LEU A 21 -6.47 32.27 -5.77
CA LEU A 21 -5.98 31.77 -4.48
C LEU A 21 -6.60 30.42 -4.10
N ASN A 22 -7.91 30.25 -4.29
CA ASN A 22 -8.60 28.98 -4.04
C ASN A 22 -8.09 27.88 -4.96
N GLN A 23 -7.86 28.21 -6.24
CA GLN A 23 -7.34 27.26 -7.22
C GLN A 23 -5.89 26.84 -6.92
N ALA A 24 -5.05 27.77 -6.47
CA ALA A 24 -3.69 27.47 -6.02
C ALA A 24 -3.67 26.59 -4.75
N ALA A 25 -4.55 26.84 -3.79
CA ALA A 25 -4.69 26.01 -2.59
C ALA A 25 -5.17 24.59 -2.90
N LEU A 26 -6.13 24.45 -3.83
CA LEU A 26 -6.58 23.14 -4.33
C LEU A 26 -5.46 22.37 -5.03
N ASN A 27 -4.67 23.04 -5.87
CA ASN A 27 -3.52 22.42 -6.54
C ASN A 27 -2.42 22.00 -5.55
N GLN A 28 -2.14 22.81 -4.53
CA GLN A 28 -1.19 22.45 -3.48
C GLN A 28 -1.68 21.28 -2.61
N ALA A 29 -2.98 21.24 -2.28
CA ALA A 29 -3.57 20.11 -1.55
C ALA A 29 -3.54 18.80 -2.37
N ALA A 30 -3.72 18.88 -3.68
CA ALA A 30 -3.56 17.74 -4.59
C ALA A 30 -2.09 17.28 -4.67
N LEU A 31 -1.14 18.22 -4.76
CA LEU A 31 0.30 17.92 -4.79
C LEU A 31 0.81 17.33 -3.46
N ASN A 32 0.30 17.78 -2.31
CA ASN A 32 0.68 17.23 -1.00
C ASN A 32 0.10 15.81 -0.76
N GLN A 33 -1.02 15.46 -1.40
CA GLN A 33 -1.52 14.09 -1.44
C GLN A 33 -0.74 13.21 -2.44
N ALA A 34 -0.21 13.82 -3.50
CA ALA A 34 0.77 13.20 -4.39
C ALA A 34 2.17 13.09 -3.73
N GLY A 35 2.39 13.59 -2.51
CA GLY A 35 3.64 13.36 -1.76
C GLY A 35 3.92 11.89 -1.42
N VAL A 36 2.97 10.97 -1.71
CA VAL A 36 3.12 9.51 -1.60
C VAL A 36 3.13 8.83 -3.00
N THR A 37 3.34 9.57 -4.10
CA THR A 37 3.40 8.98 -5.45
C THR A 37 4.83 8.63 -5.84
N GLY A 38 5.30 7.47 -5.37
CA GLY A 38 6.12 6.62 -6.24
C GLY A 38 5.18 5.85 -7.18
N ASP A 39 5.67 5.42 -8.35
CA ASP A 39 4.93 4.45 -9.16
C ASP A 39 4.55 3.25 -8.28
N THR A 40 3.25 2.94 -8.21
CA THR A 40 2.77 1.78 -7.47
C THR A 40 2.74 0.61 -8.42
N LEU A 41 3.51 -0.41 -8.10
CA LEU A 41 3.55 -1.66 -8.83
C LEU A 41 2.77 -2.70 -8.04
N SER A 42 2.17 -3.66 -8.73
CA SER A 42 1.41 -4.73 -8.10
C SER A 42 1.71 -6.10 -8.69
N ARG A 43 1.59 -7.14 -7.85
CA ARG A 43 1.74 -8.54 -8.24
C ARG A 43 0.73 -9.41 -7.50
N GLU A 44 0.02 -10.25 -8.23
CA GLU A 44 -0.81 -11.30 -7.63
C GLU A 44 0.06 -12.45 -7.09
N VAL A 45 -0.30 -12.94 -5.90
CA VAL A 45 0.34 -14.08 -5.23
C VAL A 45 -0.71 -14.99 -4.59
N VAL A 46 -0.35 -16.25 -4.34
CA VAL A 46 -1.22 -17.22 -3.67
C VAL A 46 -0.54 -17.73 -2.42
N VAL A 47 -1.25 -17.67 -1.29
CA VAL A 47 -0.80 -18.27 -0.04
C VAL A 47 -0.84 -19.79 -0.19
N SER A 48 0.30 -20.43 -0.38
CA SER A 48 0.37 -21.88 -0.66
C SER A 48 0.82 -22.72 0.55
N ASN A 49 1.08 -22.07 1.69
CA ASN A 49 1.50 -22.72 2.92
C ASN A 49 0.31 -23.43 3.57
N ARG A 50 0.53 -24.60 4.19
CA ARG A 50 -0.58 -25.41 4.74
C ARG A 50 -1.39 -24.66 5.80
N HIS A 51 -0.72 -23.90 6.65
CA HIS A 51 -1.34 -23.15 7.74
C HIS A 51 -1.61 -21.68 7.38
N GLY A 52 -1.57 -21.33 6.09
CA GLY A 52 -1.77 -19.96 5.63
C GLY A 52 -0.63 -19.01 6.02
N LEU A 53 -0.96 -17.73 6.22
CA LEU A 53 0.01 -16.68 6.52
C LEU A 53 0.11 -16.43 8.04
N HIS A 54 0.40 -17.51 8.77
CA HIS A 54 0.56 -17.53 10.23
C HIS A 54 1.91 -16.92 10.69
N ALA A 55 2.19 -16.97 12.00
CA ALA A 55 3.31 -16.27 12.64
C ALA A 55 4.68 -16.41 11.95
N ARG A 56 5.05 -17.60 11.46
CA ARG A 56 6.35 -17.82 10.82
C ARG A 56 6.43 -17.21 9.41
N PRO A 57 5.55 -17.56 8.45
CA PRO A 57 5.48 -16.88 7.15
C PRO A 57 5.31 -15.36 7.27
N ALA A 58 4.47 -14.90 8.21
CA ALA A 58 4.28 -13.47 8.48
C ALA A 58 5.58 -12.80 8.93
N ALA A 59 6.34 -13.42 9.85
CA ALA A 59 7.63 -12.88 10.29
C ALA A 59 8.66 -12.83 9.14
N LEU A 60 8.69 -13.84 8.27
CA LEU A 60 9.56 -13.87 7.09
C LEU A 60 9.19 -12.76 6.10
N LEU A 61 7.89 -12.63 5.79
CA LEU A 61 7.35 -11.58 4.93
C LEU A 61 7.67 -10.19 5.48
N THR A 62 7.36 -9.94 6.74
CA THR A 62 7.59 -8.64 7.38
C THR A 62 9.07 -8.30 7.47
N ARG A 63 9.92 -9.28 7.77
CA ARG A 63 11.37 -9.06 7.78
C ARG A 63 11.88 -8.66 6.40
N GLU A 64 11.43 -9.34 5.35
CA GLU A 64 11.81 -8.99 3.98
C GLU A 64 11.25 -7.62 3.58
N ALA A 65 9.97 -7.36 3.87
CA ALA A 65 9.31 -6.10 3.55
C ALA A 65 10.02 -4.89 4.17
N ARG A 66 10.54 -5.01 5.39
CA ARG A 66 11.29 -3.95 6.11
C ARG A 66 12.64 -3.60 5.50
N ARG A 67 13.16 -4.40 4.57
CA ARG A 67 14.44 -4.11 3.89
C ARG A 67 14.31 -3.03 2.81
N TRP A 68 13.09 -2.75 2.38
CA TRP A 68 12.79 -1.86 1.25
C TRP A 68 12.33 -0.49 1.74
N GLN A 69 12.69 0.56 1.01
CA GLN A 69 12.21 1.92 1.25
C GLN A 69 10.74 2.05 0.87
N SER A 70 10.31 1.32 -0.16
CA SER A 70 8.93 1.31 -0.62
C SER A 70 7.96 0.91 0.47
N ARG A 71 6.79 1.54 0.44
CA ARG A 71 5.62 1.03 1.17
C ARG A 71 5.22 -0.30 0.52
N ILE A 72 4.95 -1.32 1.34
CA ILE A 72 4.52 -2.63 0.86
C ILE A 72 3.20 -2.96 1.53
N GLU A 73 2.17 -3.21 0.73
CA GLU A 73 0.84 -3.52 1.22
C GLU A 73 0.37 -4.86 0.66
N LEU A 74 -0.34 -5.63 1.49
CA LEU A 74 -1.03 -6.85 1.08
C LEU A 74 -2.52 -6.56 1.01
N VAL A 75 -3.14 -6.91 -0.11
CA VAL A 75 -4.57 -6.70 -0.35
C VAL A 75 -5.26 -8.05 -0.52
N ALA A 76 -6.24 -8.33 0.34
CA ALA A 76 -7.11 -9.50 0.28
C ALA A 76 -8.56 -9.03 0.20
N ALA A 77 -9.20 -9.19 -0.97
CA ALA A 77 -10.56 -8.69 -1.21
C ALA A 77 -10.73 -7.21 -0.82
N ALA A 78 -11.39 -6.92 0.31
CA ALA A 78 -11.62 -5.56 0.81
C ALA A 78 -10.63 -5.12 1.92
N GLN A 79 -9.75 -6.01 2.37
CA GLN A 79 -8.81 -5.72 3.44
C GLN A 79 -7.42 -5.40 2.88
N ARG A 80 -6.81 -4.34 3.41
CA ARG A 80 -5.47 -3.89 3.06
C ARG A 80 -4.65 -3.72 4.33
N VAL A 81 -3.46 -4.29 4.34
CA VAL A 81 -2.58 -4.34 5.53
C VAL A 81 -1.15 -3.95 5.17
N ASP A 82 -0.41 -3.36 6.11
CA ASP A 82 1.00 -3.05 5.91
C ASP A 82 1.85 -4.32 6.03
N GLY A 83 2.54 -4.69 4.94
CA GLY A 83 3.44 -5.84 4.91
C GLY A 83 4.62 -5.72 5.88
N LYS A 84 4.96 -4.50 6.33
CA LYS A 84 6.03 -4.22 7.32
C LYS A 84 5.55 -4.34 8.77
N SER A 85 4.24 -4.52 9.01
CA SER A 85 3.66 -4.78 10.33
C SER A 85 3.28 -6.24 10.47
N ILE A 86 4.00 -6.98 11.32
CA ILE A 86 3.66 -8.39 11.58
C ILE A 86 2.24 -8.53 12.15
N LEU A 87 1.78 -7.56 12.94
CA LEU A 87 0.43 -7.59 13.51
C LEU A 87 -0.62 -7.45 12.41
N ASP A 88 -0.47 -6.48 11.51
CA ASP A 88 -1.42 -6.27 10.41
C ASP A 88 -1.42 -7.46 9.45
N VAL A 89 -0.25 -8.06 9.21
CA VAL A 89 -0.14 -9.26 8.39
C VAL A 89 -0.89 -10.44 9.04
N LEU A 90 -0.82 -10.59 10.36
CA LEU A 90 -1.57 -11.63 11.09
C LEU A 90 -3.07 -11.35 11.12
N THR A 91 -3.50 -10.09 11.15
CA THR A 91 -4.94 -9.74 11.08
C THR A 91 -5.55 -10.01 9.71
N LEU A 92 -4.72 -10.17 8.67
CA LEU A 92 -5.19 -10.61 7.34
C LEU A 92 -5.81 -12.01 7.38
N ALA A 93 -5.38 -12.86 8.32
CA ALA A 93 -5.87 -14.22 8.49
C ALA A 93 -5.95 -15.01 7.17
N ALA A 94 -4.99 -14.79 6.26
CA ALA A 94 -5.01 -15.35 4.92
C ALA A 94 -4.72 -16.87 4.97
N GLU A 95 -5.75 -17.67 4.67
CA GLU A 95 -5.68 -19.13 4.66
C GLU A 95 -4.97 -19.67 3.41
N ALA A 96 -4.64 -20.96 3.41
CA ALA A 96 -4.12 -21.64 2.23
C ALA A 96 -5.08 -21.50 1.03
N GLY A 97 -4.53 -21.19 -0.14
CA GLY A 97 -5.27 -20.92 -1.36
C GLY A 97 -5.76 -19.47 -1.51
N THR A 98 -5.59 -18.62 -0.48
CA THR A 98 -5.98 -17.21 -0.56
C THR A 98 -5.17 -16.48 -1.62
N ARG A 99 -5.86 -15.80 -2.54
CA ARG A 99 -5.25 -14.89 -3.52
C ARG A 99 -5.08 -13.52 -2.90
N LEU A 100 -3.87 -12.98 -3.00
CA LEU A 100 -3.51 -11.66 -2.50
C LEU A 100 -2.92 -10.84 -3.63
N VAL A 101 -3.05 -9.52 -3.53
CA VAL A 101 -2.26 -8.58 -4.33
C VAL A 101 -1.22 -7.97 -3.42
N VAL A 102 0.05 -8.09 -3.79
CA VAL A 102 1.15 -7.33 -3.17
C VAL A 102 1.28 -6.05 -3.96
N GLU A 103 1.21 -4.91 -3.27
CA GLU A 103 1.46 -3.60 -3.85
C GLU A 103 2.70 -3.00 -3.23
N ALA A 104 3.57 -2.42 -4.06
CA ALA A 104 4.76 -1.71 -3.63
C ALA A 104 4.78 -0.31 -4.23
N THR A 105 4.99 0.71 -3.38
CA THR A 105 5.01 2.12 -3.78
C THR A 105 6.30 2.75 -3.29
N GLY A 106 7.18 3.15 -4.21
CA GLY A 106 8.45 3.78 -3.87
C GLY A 106 9.60 3.49 -4.84
N PRO A 107 10.81 3.96 -4.53
CA PRO A 107 11.96 3.95 -5.44
C PRO A 107 12.51 2.54 -5.73
N ASP A 108 12.23 1.57 -4.86
CA ASP A 108 12.67 0.17 -4.97
C ASP A 108 11.49 -0.80 -5.12
N ALA A 109 10.32 -0.31 -5.57
CA ALA A 109 9.07 -1.07 -5.63
C ALA A 109 9.18 -2.35 -6.47
N GLN A 110 9.84 -2.31 -7.63
CA GLN A 110 10.00 -3.47 -8.50
C GLN A 110 10.81 -4.57 -7.81
N ALA A 111 11.95 -4.21 -7.22
CA ALA A 111 12.81 -5.15 -6.50
C ALA A 111 12.11 -5.73 -5.27
N ALA A 112 11.34 -4.90 -4.55
CA ALA A 112 10.53 -5.33 -3.43
C ALA A 112 9.47 -6.37 -3.85
N LEU A 113 8.74 -6.14 -4.95
CA LEU A 113 7.75 -7.09 -5.46
C LEU A 113 8.36 -8.42 -5.89
N GLU A 114 9.53 -8.39 -6.53
CA GLU A 114 10.23 -9.60 -6.93
C GLU A 114 10.67 -10.42 -5.71
N ALA A 115 11.26 -9.76 -4.71
CA ALA A 115 11.70 -10.42 -3.48
C ALA A 115 10.54 -10.97 -2.65
N ILE A 116 9.47 -10.19 -2.46
CA ILE A 116 8.27 -10.62 -1.74
C ILE A 116 7.58 -11.76 -2.50
N GLY A 117 7.40 -11.62 -3.81
CA GLY A 117 6.82 -12.67 -4.64
C GLY A 117 7.63 -13.97 -4.58
N SER A 118 8.96 -13.90 -4.56
CA SER A 118 9.84 -15.07 -4.37
C SER A 118 9.59 -15.81 -3.06
N LEU A 119 9.22 -15.12 -1.98
CA LEU A 119 8.84 -15.78 -0.72
C LEU A 119 7.55 -16.60 -0.88
N PHE A 120 6.56 -16.07 -1.60
CA PHE A 120 5.33 -16.81 -1.90
C PHE A 120 5.59 -18.00 -2.83
N ASP A 121 6.42 -17.82 -3.86
CA ASP A 121 6.78 -18.87 -4.81
C ASP A 121 7.51 -20.04 -4.10
N ARG A 122 8.36 -19.72 -3.11
CA ARG A 122 9.08 -20.71 -2.28
C ARG A 122 8.30 -21.21 -1.07
N ARG A 123 7.02 -20.83 -0.92
CA ARG A 123 6.18 -21.19 0.25
C ARG A 123 6.86 -20.88 1.58
N PHE A 124 7.59 -19.77 1.65
CA PHE A 124 8.31 -19.32 2.84
C PHE A 124 9.29 -20.36 3.42
N ASP A 125 9.82 -21.24 2.56
CA ASP A 125 10.71 -22.34 2.94
C ASP A 125 10.08 -23.22 4.07
N GLU A 126 8.77 -23.47 3.99
CA GLU A 126 8.03 -24.37 4.87
C GLU A 126 8.57 -25.80 4.69
N HIS A 127 9.12 -26.36 5.78
CA HIS A 127 9.44 -27.78 5.84
C HIS A 127 8.23 -28.49 6.39
N ASP A 128 7.77 -29.53 5.68
CA ASP A 128 6.81 -30.48 6.22
C ASP A 128 7.43 -31.18 7.41
N GLU A 129 7.20 -30.66 8.62
CA GLU A 129 7.30 -31.51 9.81
C GLU A 129 6.18 -32.54 9.68
N PRO A 130 6.48 -33.85 9.65
CA PRO A 130 5.43 -34.84 9.72
C PRO A 130 4.67 -34.57 11.01
N SER A 131 3.37 -34.30 10.89
CA SER A 131 2.47 -34.32 12.03
C SER A 131 2.70 -35.66 12.72
N GLU A 132 3.32 -35.65 13.91
CA GLU A 132 3.46 -36.87 14.70
C GLU A 132 2.06 -37.48 14.80
N PRO A 133 1.89 -38.79 14.51
CA PRO A 133 0.65 -39.45 14.83
C PRO A 133 0.43 -39.22 16.33
N ASN A 134 -0.71 -38.61 16.66
CA ASN A 134 -1.18 -38.51 18.03
C ASN A 134 -1.47 -39.95 18.51
N ASP A 135 -0.42 -40.64 18.92
CA ASP A 135 -0.46 -41.97 19.50
C ASP A 135 -0.47 -41.79 21.02
N SER A 136 -1.68 -41.65 21.56
CA SER A 136 -2.15 -42.14 22.88
C SER A 136 -3.54 -41.59 23.19
#